data_AF-A0A4T2BQC2-F1
#
_entry.id   AF-A0A4T2BQC2-F1
#
_cell.length_a   1.000
_cell.length_b   1.000
_cell.length_c   1.000
_cell.angle_alpha   90.00
_cell.angle_beta   90.00
_cell.angle_gamma   90.00
#
_symmetry.space_group_name_H-M   'P 1'
#
loop_
_entity.id
_entity.type
_entity.pdbx_description
1 polymer ?
#
loop_
_entity_poly.entity_id
_entity_poly.type
_entity_poly.pdbx_seq_one_letter_code
_entity_poly.pdbx_strand_id
1 'polypeptide(L)'
;MPRLISLPDKHDPSSPRRIWFNPEHVVSLIPKFGSNGTRHTFTVEIKLTGIPAMDAWLGDYGSRTDADNVWRAFLTSITTG
;
A
#
# COMPACT_ATOMS: atom_id res chain seq x y z
N MET A 1 -16.57 15.44 -1.96
CA MET A 1 -15.15 15.87 -1.83
C MET A 1 -14.29 14.66 -2.11
N PRO A 2 -13.16 14.77 -2.84
CA PRO A 2 -12.32 13.62 -3.14
C PRO A 2 -11.73 13.04 -1.85
N ARG A 3 -11.92 11.75 -1.65
CA ARG A 3 -11.34 11.01 -0.53
C ARG A 3 -9.88 10.71 -0.87
N LEU A 4 -8.96 11.03 0.02
CA LEU A 4 -7.54 10.77 -0.19
C LEU A 4 -7.01 9.79 0.85
N ILE A 5 -6.36 8.74 0.36
CA ILE A 5 -5.69 7.74 1.18
C ILE A 5 -4.20 7.96 1.02
N SER A 6 -3.51 8.00 2.15
CA SER A 6 -2.08 8.18 2.18
C SER A 6 -1.33 6.88 2.35
N LEU A 7 -0.20 6.78 1.65
CA LEU A 7 0.71 5.64 1.67
C LEU A 7 1.94 5.97 2.53
N PRO A 8 2.48 4.97 3.25
CA PRO A 8 3.70 5.17 4.02
C PRO A 8 4.92 5.34 3.09
N ASP A 9 5.95 6.02 3.59
CA ASP A 9 7.23 6.17 2.88
C ASP A 9 8.25 5.16 3.44
N LYS A 10 8.83 4.36 2.54
CA LYS A 10 9.85 3.38 2.90
C LYS A 10 11.14 4.03 3.42
N HIS A 11 11.50 5.20 2.88
CA HIS A 11 12.75 5.89 3.18
C HIS A 11 12.68 6.73 4.45
N ASP A 12 11.48 7.10 4.87
CA ASP A 12 11.25 7.78 6.14
C ASP A 12 9.88 7.39 6.72
N PRO A 13 9.81 6.28 7.47
CA PRO A 13 8.57 5.83 8.12
C PRO A 13 8.02 6.84 9.14
N SER A 14 8.84 7.81 9.58
CA SER A 14 8.46 8.89 10.51
C SER A 14 8.05 10.19 9.81
N SER A 15 8.31 10.34 8.51
CA SER A 15 7.90 11.51 7.72
C SER A 15 6.40 11.52 7.49
N PRO A 16 5.77 12.72 7.41
CA PRO A 16 4.42 12.84 6.87
C PRO A 16 4.38 12.18 5.48
N ARG A 17 3.37 11.33 5.34
CA ARG A 17 3.12 10.45 4.18
C ARG A 17 3.21 11.24 2.87
N ARG A 18 4.12 10.83 1.98
CA ARG A 18 4.49 11.59 0.77
C ARG A 18 3.56 11.35 -0.42
N ILE A 19 2.82 10.25 -0.43
CA ILE A 19 1.93 9.89 -1.53
C ILE A 19 0.50 9.79 -1.01
N TRP A 20 -0.41 10.48 -1.70
CA TRP A 20 -1.85 10.42 -1.50
C TRP A 20 -2.50 10.02 -2.81
N PHE A 21 -3.50 9.15 -2.77
CA PHE A 21 -4.27 8.77 -3.96
C PHE A 21 -5.77 8.77 -3.66
N ASN A 22 -6.57 9.02 -4.69
CA ASN A 22 -8.03 8.86 -4.61
C ASN A 22 -8.38 7.41 -4.97
N PRO A 23 -8.96 6.62 -4.04
CA PRO A 23 -9.36 5.23 -4.28
C PRO A 23 -10.42 5.09 -5.36
N GLU A 24 -11.22 6.12 -5.65
CA GLU A 24 -12.22 6.12 -6.73
C GLU A 24 -11.60 6.00 -8.14
N HIS A 25 -10.31 6.32 -8.27
CA HIS A 25 -9.57 6.20 -9.53
C HIS A 25 -8.72 4.93 -9.62
N VAL A 26 -8.86 4.00 -8.67
CA VAL A 26 -8.12 2.73 -8.69
C VAL A 26 -8.71 1.81 -9.74
N VAL A 27 -7.87 1.38 -10.67
CA VAL A 27 -8.20 0.38 -11.70
C VAL A 27 -7.82 -1.02 -11.21
N SER A 28 -6.66 -1.16 -10.58
CA SER A 28 -6.20 -2.44 -10.03
C SER A 28 -5.24 -2.25 -8.86
N LEU A 29 -5.22 -3.24 -7.97
CA LEU A 29 -4.27 -3.38 -6.88
C LEU A 29 -3.70 -4.79 -6.90
N ILE A 30 -2.37 -4.90 -6.97
CA ILE A 30 -1.69 -6.20 -7.00
C ILE A 30 -0.75 -6.29 -5.80
N PRO A 31 -1.06 -7.14 -4.80
CA PRO A 31 -0.19 -7.29 -3.65
C PRO A 31 1.07 -8.07 -4.04
N LYS A 32 2.24 -7.53 -3.71
CA LYS A 32 3.57 -8.09 -3.98
C LYS A 32 4.26 -8.35 -2.64
N PHE A 33 4.73 -9.58 -2.46
CA PHE A 33 5.39 -10.00 -1.24
C PHE A 33 6.82 -10.42 -1.54
N GLY A 34 7.77 -9.67 -0.98
CA GLY A 34 9.17 -10.03 -0.95
C GLY A 34 9.53 -10.69 0.39
N SER A 35 10.51 -11.58 0.39
CA SER A 35 11.15 -12.04 1.61
C SER A 35 12.66 -12.01 1.42
N ASN A 36 13.39 -11.55 2.43
CA ASN A 36 14.84 -11.64 2.49
C ASN A 36 15.32 -12.67 3.53
N GLY A 37 14.45 -13.61 3.94
CA GLY A 37 14.75 -14.64 4.93
C GLY A 37 14.58 -14.21 6.40
N THR A 38 14.57 -12.90 6.70
CA THR A 38 14.39 -12.38 8.07
C THR A 38 13.19 -11.43 8.19
N ARG A 39 12.83 -10.76 7.08
CA ARG A 39 11.67 -9.88 6.98
C ARG A 39 10.89 -10.16 5.70
N HIS A 40 9.60 -9.92 5.77
CA HIS A 40 8.67 -9.93 4.66
C HIS A 40 8.35 -8.49 4.28
N THR A 41 8.87 -8.04 3.13
CA THR A 41 8.53 -6.73 2.58
C THR A 41 7.22 -6.82 1.84
N PHE A 42 6.29 -5.94 2.18
CA PHE A 42 5.00 -5.84 1.52
C PHE A 42 4.92 -4.57 0.68
N THR A 43 4.67 -4.76 -0.60
CA THR A 43 4.42 -3.69 -1.56
C THR A 43 3.11 -3.96 -2.29
N VAL A 44 2.44 -2.93 -2.77
CA VAL A 44 1.25 -3.05 -3.61
C VAL A 44 1.51 -2.28 -4.89
N GLU A 45 1.36 -2.94 -6.03
CA GLU A 45 1.30 -2.25 -7.30
C GLU A 45 -0.09 -1.61 -7.42
N ILE A 46 -0.12 -0.29 -7.61
CA ILE A 46 -1.33 0.50 -7.74
C ILE A 46 -1.41 1.03 -9.16
N LYS A 47 -2.51 0.71 -9.85
CA LYS A 47 -2.86 1.34 -11.12
C LYS A 47 -3.99 2.32 -10.91
N LEU A 48 -3.76 3.57 -11.29
CA LEU A 48 -4.78 4.61 -11.33
C LEU A 48 -5.17 4.94 -12.77
N THR A 49 -6.39 5.43 -12.96
CA THR A 49 -6.85 5.94 -14.25
C THR A 49 -5.95 7.08 -14.72
N GLY A 50 -5.43 6.99 -15.95
CA GLY A 50 -4.62 8.04 -16.57
C GLY A 50 -3.16 8.16 -16.09
N ILE A 51 -2.71 7.32 -15.14
CA ILE A 51 -1.34 7.35 -14.60
C ILE A 51 -0.68 5.96 -14.78
N PRO A 52 0.62 5.85 -15.11
CA PRO A 52 1.34 4.57 -15.06
C PRO A 52 1.18 3.84 -13.71
N ALA A 53 1.30 2.51 -13.73
CA ALA A 53 1.30 1.75 -12.49
C ALA A 53 2.51 2.12 -11.62
N MET A 54 2.34 2.11 -10.31
CA MET A 54 3.40 2.42 -9.35
C MET A 54 3.41 1.40 -8.21
N ASP A 55 4.60 1.10 -7.71
CA ASP A 55 4.76 0.27 -6.52
C ASP A 55 4.75 1.14 -5.26
N ALA A 56 3.83 0.84 -4.36
CA ALA A 56 3.72 1.46 -3.04
C ALA A 56 4.18 0.48 -1.96
N TRP A 57 5.13 0.87 -1.13
CA TRP A 57 5.49 0.09 0.05
C TRP A 57 4.44 0.27 1.14
N LEU A 58 4.07 -0.81 1.83
CA LEU A 58 3.12 -0.80 2.94
C LEU A 58 3.75 -1.19 4.28
N GLY A 59 4.90 -1.87 4.27
CA GLY A 59 5.60 -2.23 5.49
C GLY A 59 6.61 -3.36 5.30
N ASP A 60 7.43 -3.58 6.33
CA ASP A 60 8.20 -4.81 6.51
C ASP A 60 7.68 -5.53 7.75
N TYR A 61 7.48 -6.84 7.65
CA TYR A 61 6.83 -7.65 8.68
C TYR A 61 7.66 -8.88 9.06
N GLY A 62 7.48 -9.35 10.29
CA GLY A 62 8.15 -10.56 10.79
C GLY A 62 7.55 -11.85 10.25
N SER A 63 6.30 -11.82 9.79
CA SER A 63 5.60 -12.98 9.23
C SER A 63 4.73 -12.60 8.04
N ARG A 64 4.40 -13.62 7.23
CA ARG A 64 3.43 -13.47 6.14
C ARG A 64 2.02 -13.14 6.67
N THR A 65 1.65 -13.70 7.82
CA THR A 65 0.35 -13.45 8.47
C THR A 65 0.17 -11.98 8.83
N ASP A 66 1.22 -11.34 9.36
CA ASP A 66 1.18 -9.91 9.69
C ASP A 66 1.01 -9.04 8.44
N ALA A 67 1.72 -9.39 7.36
CA ALA A 67 1.59 -8.71 6.08
C ALA A 67 0.18 -8.84 5.48
N ASP A 68 -0.42 -10.03 5.54
CA ASP A 68 -1.80 -10.26 5.09
C ASP A 68 -2.83 -9.51 5.95
N ASN A 69 -2.61 -9.37 7.25
CA ASN A 69 -3.48 -8.58 8.13
C ASN A 69 -3.47 -7.10 7.77
N VAL A 70 -2.29 -6.53 7.50
CA VAL A 70 -2.19 -5.14 7.03
C VAL A 70 -2.79 -4.97 5.64
N TRP A 71 -2.64 -5.94 4.74
CA TRP A 71 -3.31 -5.93 3.45
C TRP A 71 -4.84 -5.82 3.59
N ARG A 72 -5.44 -6.65 4.45
CA ARG A 72 -6.89 -6.56 4.71
C ARG A 72 -7.30 -5.21 5.28
N ALA A 73 -6.54 -4.68 6.23
CA ALA A 73 -6.81 -3.36 6.81
C ALA A 73 -6.72 -2.24 5.75
N PHE A 74 -5.73 -2.32 4.85
CA PHE A 74 -5.62 -1.41 3.72
C PHE A 74 -6.83 -1.53 2.78
N LEU A 75 -7.23 -2.75 2.41
CA LEU A 75 -8.43 -2.98 1.59
C LEU A 75 -9.71 -2.43 2.24
N THR A 76 -9.88 -2.59 3.55
CA THR A 76 -11.00 -2.00 4.28
C THR A 76 -10.95 -0.47 4.22
N SER A 77 -9.77 0.12 4.39
CA SER A 77 -9.60 1.57 4.33
C SER A 77 -9.95 2.15 2.96
N ILE A 78 -9.74 1.39 1.87
CA ILE A 78 -10.07 1.84 0.52
C ILE A 78 -11.52 1.55 0.10
N THR A 79 -12.25 0.70 0.83
CA THR A 79 -13.64 0.32 0.49
C THR A 79 -14.70 0.95 1.40
N THR A 80 -14.33 1.34 2.63
CA THR A 80 -15.31 1.73 3.68
C THR A 80 -15.26 3.23 4.04
N GLY A 81 -14.70 4.07 3.17
CA GLY A 81 -14.54 5.51 3.42
C GLY A 81 -15.29 6.37 2.43
#